data_AF-A0A2Z3N5E7-F1
#
_entry.id   AF-A0A2Z3N5E7-F1
#
_cell.length_a   1.000
_cell.length_b   1.000
_cell.length_c   1.000
_cell.angle_alpha   90.00
_cell.angle_beta   90.00
_cell.angle_gamma   90.00
#
_symmetry.space_group_name_H-M   'P 1'
#
loop_
_entity.id
_entity.type
_entity.pdbx_description
1 polymer ?
#
loop_
_entity_poly.entity_id
_entity_poly.type
_entity_poly.pdbx_seq_one_letter_code
_entity_poly.pdbx_strand_id
1 'polypeptide(L)'
;MDLRHYYTTALEDWVTNLYQRLGLFRPSQIDPVYIARRMNIFLREKPFPSSHQVVGRFRCIVVDSRLSLEEKREAFFHELCHVLRHAGVQSMLPEAFRELQEWDATHFTKYAAIPFHMLKFIDWNEPHIIEHMVNMFKVTPELCKSRLSQIKNRILIKQ
;
A
#
# COMPACT_ATOMS: atom_id res chain seq x y z
N MET A 1 -6.99 9.46 -19.65
CA MET A 1 -7.65 8.22 -19.16
C MET A 1 -8.95 8.63 -18.46
N ASP A 2 -10.06 7.95 -18.75
CA ASP A 2 -11.36 8.26 -18.13
C ASP A 2 -11.66 7.30 -16.98
N LEU A 3 -11.67 7.83 -15.75
CA LEU A 3 -11.92 7.04 -14.53
C LEU A 3 -13.41 6.76 -14.27
N ARG A 4 -14.35 7.31 -15.07
CA ARG A 4 -15.80 7.06 -14.90
C ARG A 4 -16.18 5.58 -15.06
N HIS A 5 -15.38 4.82 -15.79
CA HIS A 5 -15.57 3.38 -16.00
C HIS A 5 -14.78 2.52 -15.00
N TYR A 6 -14.08 3.15 -14.04
CA TYR A 6 -13.33 2.45 -13.01
C TYR A 6 -14.25 2.03 -11.86
N TYR A 7 -14.28 0.73 -11.57
CA TYR A 7 -14.95 0.20 -10.38
C TYR A 7 -13.91 -0.26 -9.37
N THR A 8 -14.05 0.22 -8.13
CA THR A 8 -13.21 -0.18 -7.01
C THR A 8 -13.52 -1.60 -6.57
N THR A 9 -12.52 -2.26 -5.99
CA THR A 9 -12.77 -3.45 -5.17
C THR A 9 -13.07 -3.07 -3.72
N ALA A 10 -13.66 -3.99 -2.97
CA ALA A 10 -13.86 -3.83 -1.53
C ALA A 10 -12.56 -3.46 -0.78
N LEU A 11 -11.40 -3.97 -1.22
CA LEU A 11 -10.11 -3.62 -0.63
C LEU A 11 -9.71 -2.16 -0.90
N GLU A 12 -10.00 -1.62 -2.09
CA GLU A 12 -9.73 -0.21 -2.40
C GLU A 12 -10.64 0.74 -1.63
N ASP A 13 -11.92 0.37 -1.49
CA ASP A 13 -12.87 1.13 -0.67
C ASP A 13 -12.43 1.12 0.79
N TRP A 14 -11.98 -0.04 1.29
CA TRP A 14 -11.45 -0.17 2.65
C TRP A 14 -10.24 0.75 2.87
N VAL A 15 -9.27 0.76 1.95
CA VAL A 15 -8.09 1.64 2.03
C VAL A 15 -8.48 3.11 1.96
N THR A 16 -9.39 3.47 1.05
CA THR A 16 -9.90 4.84 0.93
C THR A 16 -10.54 5.30 2.24
N ASN A 17 -11.40 4.47 2.82
CA ASN A 17 -12.06 4.77 4.10
C ASN A 17 -11.05 4.87 5.25
N LEU A 18 -10.03 4.01 5.29
CA LEU A 18 -8.94 4.13 6.27
C LEU A 18 -8.25 5.49 6.14
N TYR A 19 -7.85 5.88 4.94
CA TYR A 19 -7.08 7.12 4.71
C TYR A 19 -7.91 8.36 5.00
N GLN A 20 -9.19 8.38 4.61
CA GLN A 20 -10.10 9.48 4.94
C GLN A 20 -10.29 9.65 6.45
N ARG A 21 -10.42 8.55 7.22
CA ARG A 21 -10.47 8.61 8.70
C ARG A 21 -9.17 9.13 9.32
N LEU A 22 -8.04 8.90 8.66
CA LEU A 22 -6.74 9.44 9.06
C LEU A 22 -6.52 10.89 8.62
N GLY A 23 -7.44 11.48 7.85
CA GLY A 23 -7.34 12.84 7.30
C GLY A 23 -6.40 12.94 6.08
N LEU A 24 -6.15 11.83 5.40
CA LEU A 24 -5.27 11.74 4.23
C LEU A 24 -6.09 11.88 2.95
N PHE A 25 -6.06 13.06 2.33
CA PHE A 25 -6.83 13.39 1.12
C PHE A 25 -5.96 13.69 -0.10
N ARG A 26 -4.64 13.87 0.09
CA ARG A 26 -3.67 14.18 -0.97
C ARG A 26 -2.46 13.23 -0.90
N PRO A 27 -1.83 12.91 -2.05
CA PRO A 27 -0.68 12.00 -2.10
C PRO A 27 0.47 12.38 -1.16
N SER A 28 0.78 13.68 -1.08
CA SER A 28 1.84 14.23 -0.24
C SER A 28 1.63 14.04 1.26
N GLN A 29 0.41 13.71 1.69
CA GLN A 29 0.08 13.47 3.10
C GLN A 29 0.32 12.02 3.51
N ILE A 30 0.48 11.10 2.56
CA ILE A 30 0.75 9.70 2.87
C ILE A 30 2.17 9.63 3.47
N ASP A 31 2.25 9.35 4.77
CA ASP A 31 3.50 9.24 5.51
C ASP A 31 3.44 8.01 6.43
N PRO A 32 4.33 7.01 6.24
CA PRO A 32 4.45 5.85 7.11
C PRO A 32 4.53 6.18 8.60
N VAL A 33 5.29 7.22 8.97
CA VAL A 33 5.47 7.61 10.38
C VAL A 33 4.16 8.13 10.95
N TYR A 34 3.50 9.03 10.22
CA TYR A 34 2.18 9.53 10.59
C TYR A 34 1.14 8.40 10.74
N ILE A 35 1.05 7.51 9.74
CA ILE A 35 0.11 6.39 9.73
C ILE A 35 0.39 5.47 10.93
N ALA A 36 1.63 5.03 11.12
CA ALA A 36 2.00 4.16 12.23
C ALA A 36 1.61 4.76 13.58
N ARG A 37 1.93 6.05 13.80
CA ARG A 37 1.59 6.77 15.03
C ARG A 37 0.08 6.84 15.25
N ARG A 38 -0.70 7.21 14.23
CA ARG A 38 -2.18 7.29 14.34
C ARG A 38 -2.83 5.93 14.59
N MET A 39 -2.16 4.85 14.22
CA MET A 39 -2.63 3.47 14.40
C MET A 39 -2.07 2.78 15.65
N ASN A 40 -1.32 3.51 16.49
CA ASN A 40 -0.62 2.96 17.67
C ASN A 40 0.32 1.79 17.32
N ILE A 41 1.07 1.94 16.23
CA ILE A 41 2.07 0.99 15.75
C ILE A 41 3.45 1.61 15.95
N PHE A 42 4.35 0.89 16.63
CA PHE A 42 5.74 1.29 16.69
C PHE A 42 6.40 1.05 15.33
N LEU A 43 7.02 2.08 14.77
CA LEU A 43 7.82 1.97 13.55
C LEU A 43 9.30 2.03 13.91
N ARG A 44 10.09 1.09 13.38
CA ARG A 44 11.54 1.01 13.58
C ARG A 44 12.21 0.69 12.26
N GLU A 45 13.45 1.12 12.12
CA GLU A 45 14.32 0.71 11.02
C GLU A 45 15.48 -0.11 11.57
N LYS A 46 15.77 -1.26 10.93
CA LYS A 46 16.86 -2.17 11.31
C LYS A 46 17.46 -2.84 10.08
N PRO A 47 18.75 -3.25 10.10
CA PRO A 47 19.42 -3.79 8.92
C PRO A 47 19.13 -5.29 8.70
N PHE A 48 17.85 -5.67 8.68
CA PHE A 48 17.37 -7.04 8.42
C PHE A 48 16.00 -7.00 7.75
N PRO A 49 15.52 -8.11 7.14
CA PRO A 49 14.27 -8.13 6.39
C PRO A 49 13.10 -7.51 7.16
N SER A 50 12.31 -6.69 6.47
CA SER A 50 11.11 -6.06 7.03
C SER A 50 10.17 -7.10 7.62
N SER A 51 9.52 -6.74 8.72
CA SER A 51 8.65 -7.64 9.46
C SER A 51 7.69 -6.89 10.36
N HIS A 52 6.64 -7.58 10.81
CA HIS A 52 5.70 -7.09 11.79
C HIS A 52 5.68 -7.97 13.04
N GLN A 53 5.22 -7.40 14.15
CA GLN A 53 4.96 -8.11 15.39
C GLN A 53 3.66 -7.62 16.02
N VAL A 54 2.78 -8.56 16.38
CA VAL A 54 1.54 -8.28 17.10
C VAL A 54 1.47 -9.19 18.31
N VAL A 55 1.50 -8.61 19.52
CA VAL A 55 1.42 -9.35 20.79
C VAL A 55 0.41 -8.63 21.70
N GLY A 56 -0.80 -9.18 21.82
CA GLY A 56 -1.90 -8.52 22.53
C GLY A 56 -2.19 -7.14 21.93
N ARG A 57 -2.00 -6.08 22.73
CA ARG A 57 -2.18 -4.69 22.29
C ARG A 57 -0.93 -4.07 21.65
N PHE A 58 0.22 -4.73 21.78
CA PHE A 58 1.47 -4.26 21.20
C PHE A 58 1.51 -4.56 19.71
N ARG A 59 1.89 -3.55 18.92
CA ARG A 59 2.04 -3.63 17.46
C ARG A 59 3.33 -2.93 17.05
N CYS A 60 4.16 -3.61 16.27
CA CYS A 60 5.41 -3.07 15.76
C CYS A 60 5.58 -3.44 14.29
N ILE A 61 6.11 -2.51 13.51
CA ILE A 61 6.62 -2.73 12.16
C ILE A 61 8.10 -2.38 12.18
N VAL A 62 8.92 -3.30 11.71
CA VAL A 62 10.34 -3.09 11.43
C VAL A 62 10.51 -3.05 9.93
N VAL A 63 11.10 -1.96 9.42
CA VAL A 63 11.46 -1.80 8.02
C VAL A 63 12.96 -2.03 7.86
N ASP A 64 13.35 -2.75 6.81
CA ASP A 64 14.75 -2.97 6.47
C ASP A 64 15.45 -1.65 6.13
N SER A 65 16.41 -1.25 6.96
CA SER A 65 17.12 0.01 6.83
C SER A 65 18.02 0.09 5.59
N ARG A 66 18.29 -1.05 4.93
CA ARG A 66 19.15 -1.17 3.75
C ARG A 66 18.44 -0.88 2.42
N LEU A 67 17.11 -0.86 2.44
CA LEU A 67 16.28 -0.56 1.28
C LEU A 67 16.37 0.92 0.87
N SER A 68 16.06 1.23 -0.38
CA SER A 68 15.81 2.61 -0.83
C SER A 68 14.59 3.23 -0.11
N LEU A 69 14.42 4.55 -0.17
CA LEU A 69 13.31 5.22 0.49
C LEU A 69 11.95 4.73 -0.03
N GLU A 70 11.86 4.51 -1.34
CA GLU A 70 10.69 3.99 -2.04
C GLU A 70 10.38 2.56 -1.60
N GLU A 71 11.38 1.68 -1.58
CA GLU A 71 11.22 0.29 -1.13
C GLU A 71 10.87 0.21 0.36
N LYS A 72 11.45 1.06 1.22
CA LYS A 72 11.07 1.14 2.64
C LYS A 72 9.59 1.48 2.82
N ARG A 73 9.09 2.39 2.00
CA ARG A 73 7.70 2.81 2.02
C ARG A 73 6.75 1.68 1.58
N GLU A 74 7.14 0.93 0.55
CA GLU A 74 6.39 -0.24 0.10
C GLU A 74 6.39 -1.37 1.13
N ALA A 75 7.56 -1.66 1.71
CA ALA A 75 7.69 -2.63 2.80
C ALA A 75 6.83 -2.24 4.00
N PHE A 76 6.79 -0.95 4.37
CA PHE A 76 5.89 -0.47 5.41
C PHE A 76 4.42 -0.80 5.10
N PHE A 77 3.93 -0.54 3.88
CA PHE A 77 2.53 -0.84 3.55
C PHE A 77 2.23 -2.33 3.53
N HIS A 78 3.19 -3.15 3.12
CA HIS A 78 3.07 -4.60 3.16
C HIS A 78 2.91 -5.09 4.61
N GLU A 79 3.83 -4.71 5.50
CA GLU A 79 3.74 -5.04 6.93
C GLU A 79 2.50 -4.44 7.61
N LEU A 80 2.07 -3.24 7.17
CA LEU A 80 0.83 -2.63 7.64
C LEU A 80 -0.38 -3.49 7.30
N CYS A 81 -0.42 -4.14 6.13
CA CYS A 81 -1.48 -5.09 5.81
C CYS A 81 -1.55 -6.20 6.85
N HIS A 82 -0.41 -6.83 7.16
CA HIS A 82 -0.36 -7.90 8.14
C HIS A 82 -0.86 -7.46 9.51
N VAL A 83 -0.42 -6.30 9.99
CA VAL A 83 -0.84 -5.77 11.30
C VAL A 83 -2.35 -5.47 11.34
N LEU A 84 -2.95 -5.02 10.24
CA LEU A 84 -4.33 -4.54 10.24
C LEU A 84 -5.36 -5.59 9.83
N ARG A 85 -4.97 -6.57 9.02
CA ARG A 85 -5.90 -7.45 8.31
C ARG A 85 -5.69 -8.92 8.60
N HIS A 86 -4.52 -9.30 9.11
CA HIS A 86 -4.16 -10.71 9.32
C HIS A 86 -4.10 -11.06 10.80
N ALA A 87 -4.33 -12.33 11.09
CA ALA A 87 -4.23 -12.91 12.42
C ALA A 87 -3.55 -14.28 12.34
N GLY A 88 -3.05 -14.75 13.47
CA GLY A 88 -2.28 -15.99 13.57
C GLY A 88 -0.79 -15.76 13.38
N VAL A 89 0.00 -16.79 13.73
CA VAL A 89 1.46 -16.78 13.56
C VAL A 89 1.75 -17.43 12.21
N GLN A 90 2.31 -16.68 11.25
CA GLN A 90 2.49 -17.14 9.87
C GLN A 90 3.23 -18.48 9.74
N SER A 91 4.23 -18.74 10.58
CA SER A 91 4.98 -20.02 10.58
C SER A 91 4.16 -21.22 11.05
N MET A 92 3.03 -20.98 11.71
CA MET A 92 2.10 -22.03 12.17
C MET A 92 0.86 -22.14 11.27
N LEU A 93 0.70 -21.26 10.28
CA LEU A 93 -0.41 -21.34 9.34
C LEU A 93 -0.13 -22.39 8.26
N PRO A 94 -1.16 -23.13 7.81
CA PRO A 94 -1.02 -23.95 6.61
C PRO A 94 -0.61 -23.09 5.41
N GLU A 95 0.15 -23.67 4.50
CA GLU A 95 0.79 -22.96 3.37
C GLU A 95 -0.21 -22.11 2.56
N ALA A 96 -1.35 -22.67 2.19
CA ALA A 96 -2.39 -21.96 1.44
C ALA A 96 -2.92 -20.70 2.15
N PHE A 97 -3.02 -20.71 3.48
CA PHE A 97 -3.43 -19.52 4.24
C PHE A 97 -2.34 -18.46 4.27
N ARG A 98 -1.07 -18.89 4.33
CA ARG A 98 0.06 -17.98 4.27
C ARG A 98 0.14 -17.32 2.89
N GLU A 99 0.01 -18.09 1.82
CA GLU A 99 -0.04 -17.57 0.44
C GLU A 99 -1.19 -16.57 0.24
N LEU A 100 -2.37 -16.85 0.80
CA LEU A 100 -3.51 -15.94 0.75
C LEU A 100 -3.19 -14.61 1.45
N GLN A 101 -2.54 -14.64 2.61
CA GLN A 101 -2.12 -13.41 3.32
C GLN A 101 -1.08 -12.62 2.51
N GLU A 102 -0.08 -13.27 1.93
CA GLU A 102 0.92 -12.61 1.08
C GLU A 102 0.30 -11.98 -0.18
N TRP A 103 -0.66 -12.68 -0.78
CA TRP A 103 -1.42 -12.17 -1.91
C TRP A 103 -2.24 -10.92 -1.52
N ASP A 104 -2.91 -10.94 -0.37
CA ASP A 104 -3.68 -9.79 0.12
C ASP A 104 -2.75 -8.61 0.45
N ALA A 105 -1.63 -8.87 1.14
CA ALA A 105 -0.62 -7.85 1.45
C ALA A 105 -0.04 -7.20 0.19
N THR A 106 0.26 -7.99 -0.84
CA THR A 106 0.72 -7.49 -2.13
C THR A 106 -0.30 -6.58 -2.81
N HIS A 107 -1.60 -6.91 -2.75
CA HIS A 107 -2.65 -6.07 -3.32
C HIS A 107 -2.90 -4.82 -2.49
N PHE A 108 -2.90 -4.97 -1.17
CA PHE A 108 -3.01 -3.88 -0.21
C PHE A 108 -1.93 -2.83 -0.44
N THR A 109 -0.66 -3.24 -0.57
CA THR A 109 0.47 -2.33 -0.81
C THR A 109 0.23 -1.41 -2.00
N LYS A 110 -0.29 -1.93 -3.12
CA LYS A 110 -0.60 -1.11 -4.31
C LYS A 110 -1.67 -0.05 -4.01
N TYR A 111 -2.72 -0.42 -3.29
CA TYR A 111 -3.82 0.48 -2.97
C TYR A 111 -3.46 1.48 -1.88
N ALA A 112 -2.67 1.08 -0.88
CA ALA A 112 -2.19 1.94 0.18
C ALA A 112 -1.15 2.95 -0.36
N ALA A 113 -0.28 2.51 -1.27
CA ALA A 113 0.69 3.38 -1.93
C ALA A 113 0.01 4.38 -2.88
N ILE A 114 -0.94 3.93 -3.70
CA ILE A 114 -1.61 4.74 -4.72
C ILE A 114 -3.15 4.55 -4.61
N PRO A 115 -3.79 5.23 -3.64
CA PRO A 115 -5.20 5.04 -3.31
C PRO A 115 -6.13 5.54 -4.40
N PHE A 116 -7.26 4.84 -4.57
CA PHE A 116 -8.27 5.17 -5.57
C PHE A 116 -8.72 6.64 -5.53
N HIS A 117 -9.09 7.16 -4.36
CA HIS A 117 -9.57 8.54 -4.20
C HIS A 117 -8.51 9.62 -4.53
N MET A 118 -7.24 9.22 -4.68
CA MET A 118 -6.14 10.10 -5.08
C MET A 118 -5.73 9.96 -6.54
N LEU A 119 -6.33 9.02 -7.30
CA LEU A 119 -6.07 8.87 -8.74
C LEU A 119 -6.44 10.12 -9.54
N LYS A 120 -7.38 10.93 -9.03
CA LYS A 120 -7.77 12.22 -9.61
C LYS A 120 -6.63 13.25 -9.66
N PHE A 121 -5.55 13.06 -8.92
CA PHE A 121 -4.39 13.95 -8.94
C PHE A 121 -3.36 13.58 -10.02
N ILE A 122 -3.49 12.41 -10.63
CA ILE A 122 -2.60 11.97 -11.71
C ILE A 122 -3.03 12.66 -13.00
N ASP A 123 -2.09 13.33 -13.66
CA ASP A 123 -2.29 13.76 -15.04
C ASP A 123 -2.11 12.56 -15.98
N TRP A 124 -3.21 12.12 -16.58
CA TRP A 124 -3.24 10.95 -17.46
C TRP A 124 -2.73 11.21 -18.88
N ASN A 125 -2.47 12.47 -19.22
CA ASN A 125 -1.93 12.86 -20.52
C ASN A 125 -0.41 13.12 -20.48
N GLU A 126 0.20 13.00 -19.29
CA GLU A 126 1.64 13.19 -19.08
C GLU A 126 2.45 12.10 -19.82
N PRO A 127 3.32 12.48 -20.79
CA PRO A 127 4.18 11.53 -21.50
C PRO A 127 5.06 10.67 -20.57
N HIS A 128 5.52 11.25 -19.45
CA HIS A 128 6.36 10.57 -18.46
C HIS A 128 5.59 10.17 -17.19
N ILE A 129 4.34 9.70 -17.36
CA ILE A 129 3.41 9.42 -16.26
C ILE A 129 4.00 8.59 -15.11
N ILE A 130 4.84 7.59 -15.40
CA ILE A 130 5.46 6.76 -14.36
C ILE A 130 6.40 7.57 -13.46
N GLU A 131 7.23 8.44 -14.04
CA GLU A 131 8.13 9.30 -13.27
C GLU A 131 7.34 10.28 -12.42
N HIS A 132 6.26 10.85 -12.96
CA HIS A 132 5.37 11.71 -12.21
C HIS A 132 4.68 10.97 -11.05
N MET A 133 4.24 9.72 -11.26
CA MET A 133 3.65 8.90 -10.21
C MET A 133 4.67 8.54 -9.12
N VAL A 134 5.89 8.17 -9.49
CA VAL A 134 7.00 7.92 -8.55
C VAL A 134 7.24 9.16 -7.68
N ASN A 135 7.35 10.32 -8.31
CA ASN A 135 7.56 11.58 -7.60
C ASN A 135 6.37 11.99 -6.72
N MET A 136 5.14 11.66 -7.12
CA MET A 136 3.92 12.01 -6.39
C MET A 136 3.66 11.10 -5.18
N PHE A 137 3.86 9.79 -5.34
CA PHE A 137 3.52 8.79 -4.33
C PHE A 137 4.73 8.26 -3.55
N LYS A 138 5.95 8.58 -4.00
CA LYS A 138 7.24 8.21 -3.40
C LYS A 138 7.46 6.70 -3.29
N VAL A 139 7.11 5.99 -4.36
CA VAL A 139 7.19 4.52 -4.48
C VAL A 139 7.93 4.14 -5.74
N THR A 140 8.30 2.87 -5.88
CA THR A 140 9.13 2.40 -6.98
C THR A 140 8.43 2.55 -8.34
N PRO A 141 9.20 2.72 -9.42
CA PRO A 141 8.66 2.67 -10.78
C PRO A 141 7.87 1.38 -11.05
N GLU A 142 8.29 0.26 -10.46
CA GLU A 142 7.69 -1.07 -10.61
C GLU A 142 6.28 -1.10 -10.03
N LEU A 143 6.08 -0.57 -8.81
CA LEU A 143 4.75 -0.45 -8.21
C LEU A 143 3.87 0.49 -9.03
N CYS A 144 4.39 1.64 -9.48
CA CYS A 144 3.66 2.57 -10.34
C CYS A 144 3.19 1.92 -11.64
N LYS A 145 4.08 1.19 -12.33
CA LYS A 145 3.74 0.41 -13.55
C LYS A 145 2.67 -0.63 -13.26
N SER A 146 2.83 -1.39 -12.17
CA SER A 146 1.86 -2.42 -11.76
C SER A 146 0.48 -1.83 -11.51
N ARG A 147 0.40 -0.73 -10.75
CA ARG A 147 -0.84 -0.02 -10.46
C ARG A 147 -1.47 0.57 -11.71
N LEU A 148 -0.68 1.19 -12.58
CA LEU A 148 -1.17 1.75 -13.85
C LEU A 148 -1.78 0.67 -14.75
N SER A 149 -1.09 -0.46 -14.93
CA SER A 149 -1.60 -1.59 -15.70
C SER A 149 -2.89 -2.15 -15.11
N GLN A 150 -2.96 -2.28 -13.78
CA GLN A 150 -4.18 -2.70 -13.09
C GLN A 150 -5.35 -1.74 -13.36
N ILE A 151 -5.09 -0.43 -13.36
CA ILE A 151 -6.13 0.57 -13.63
C ILE A 151 -6.62 0.48 -15.07
N LYS A 152 -5.71 0.39 -16.04
CA LYS A 152 -6.03 0.21 -17.46
C LYS A 152 -6.88 -1.03 -17.68
N ASN A 153 -6.47 -2.18 -17.14
CA ASN A 153 -7.17 -3.45 -17.33
C ASN A 153 -8.60 -3.40 -16.78
N ARG A 154 -8.82 -2.74 -15.64
CA ARG A 154 -10.18 -2.62 -15.08
C ARG A 154 -11.10 -1.72 -15.88
N ILE A 155 -10.56 -0.72 -16.58
CA ILE A 155 -11.32 0.11 -17.51
C ILE A 155 -11.62 -0.67 -18.80
N LEU A 156 -10.65 -1.44 -19.30
CA LEU A 156 -10.75 -2.17 -20.57
C LEU A 156 -11.64 -3.42 -20.51
N ILE A 157 -11.65 -4.17 -19.40
CA ILE A 157 -12.48 -5.39 -19.23
C ILE A 157 -14.00 -5.08 -19.33
N LYS A 158 -14.39 -3.81 -19.35
CA LYS A 158 -15.79 -3.37 -19.43
C LYS A 158 -16.15 -2.55 -20.67
N GLN A 159 -15.28 -2.48 -21.68
CA GLN A 159 -15.66 -2.05 -23.04
C GLN A 159 -16.09 -3.26 -23.85
#